data_AF-A0A259F011-F1
#
_entry.id   AF-A0A259F011-F1
#
_cell.length_a   1.000
_cell.length_b   1.000
_cell.length_c   1.000
_cell.angle_alpha   90.00
_cell.angle_beta   90.00
_cell.angle_gamma   90.00
#
_symmetry.space_group_name_H-M   'P 1'
#
loop_
_entity.id
_entity.type
_entity.pdbx_description
1 polymer ?
#
loop_
_entity_poly.entity_id
_entity_poly.type
_entity_poly.pdbx_seq_one_letter_code
_entity_poly.pdbx_strand_id
1 'polypeptide(L)'
;MDRSKLDDRMKVLLRKIRAGETSFSPVGESDEARREFDRQVKCLIALREQNLIPTKSLLFQREPYGEGFEFSGAALVRGLTYEGELAADALDMAPAVDALGDMLSHPGLLACRRDFERAVASVASDPSHAIAAASSTLESVCKAILSQRRRPFPSDQSIQPLMKETMKALDLAPENAAEDEIRRVLGAVGNIAAAVGTLRTKYGTAHGRTNEHTPLTSIHARFAVNAMAAGALFLLESAINK
;
A
#
# COMPACT_ATOMS: atom_id res chain seq x y z
N MET A 1 20.53 5.48 5.57
CA MET A 1 20.54 4.93 4.21
C MET A 1 19.19 5.25 3.61
N ASP A 2 19.17 6.09 2.57
CA ASP A 2 17.94 6.71 2.06
C ASP A 2 17.09 5.70 1.27
N ARG A 3 15.93 5.33 1.80
CA ARG A 3 15.00 4.33 1.24
C ARG A 3 14.21 4.88 0.02
N SER A 4 14.58 6.05 -0.49
CA SER A 4 13.92 6.81 -1.56
C SER A 4 14.27 6.39 -3.01
N LYS A 5 15.11 5.36 -3.23
CA LYS A 5 15.69 5.04 -4.56
C LYS A 5 15.30 3.68 -5.18
N LEU A 6 14.17 3.10 -4.79
CA LEU A 6 13.61 1.96 -5.53
C LEU A 6 12.66 2.47 -6.61
N ASP A 7 13.06 2.38 -7.87
CA ASP A 7 12.17 2.64 -9.00
C ASP A 7 11.16 1.49 -9.20
N ASP A 8 10.13 1.70 -10.00
CA ASP A 8 9.05 0.72 -10.15
C ASP A 8 9.50 -0.60 -10.79
N ARG A 9 10.54 -0.58 -11.64
CA ARG A 9 11.11 -1.81 -12.20
C ARG A 9 11.85 -2.60 -11.14
N MET A 10 12.60 -1.94 -10.27
CA MET A 10 13.28 -2.57 -9.13
C MET A 10 12.28 -3.21 -8.17
N LYS A 11 11.14 -2.56 -7.90
CA LYS A 11 10.06 -3.11 -7.06
C LYS A 11 9.44 -4.37 -7.65
N VAL A 12 9.16 -4.37 -8.96
CA VAL A 12 8.63 -5.54 -9.66
C VAL A 12 9.61 -6.71 -9.60
N LEU A 13 10.91 -6.45 -9.81
CA LEU A 13 11.95 -7.46 -9.70
C LEU A 13 12.08 -8.00 -8.27
N LEU A 14 12.00 -7.15 -7.24
CA LEU A 14 12.00 -7.60 -5.84
C LEU A 14 10.84 -8.57 -5.56
N ARG A 15 9.62 -8.25 -6.02
CA ARG A 15 8.46 -9.15 -5.87
C ARG A 15 8.64 -10.48 -6.61
N LYS A 16 9.14 -10.44 -7.85
CA LYS A 16 9.43 -11.63 -8.65
C LYS A 16 10.48 -12.54 -8.01
N ILE A 17 11.59 -11.95 -7.56
CA ILE A 17 12.66 -12.68 -6.87
C ILE A 17 12.14 -13.27 -5.55
N ARG A 18 11.34 -12.51 -4.79
CA ARG A 18 10.67 -13.01 -3.59
C ARG A 18 9.74 -14.20 -3.89
N ALA A 19 9.02 -14.15 -5.00
CA ALA A 19 8.15 -15.22 -5.47
C ALA A 19 8.90 -16.45 -6.02
N GLY A 20 10.24 -16.44 -6.01
CA GLY A 20 11.09 -17.56 -6.43
C GLY A 20 11.58 -17.47 -7.87
N GLU A 21 11.30 -16.40 -8.60
CA GLU A 21 11.84 -16.18 -9.95
C GLU A 21 13.34 -15.86 -9.86
N THR A 22 14.17 -16.76 -10.38
CA THR A 22 15.64 -16.70 -10.27
C THR A 22 16.34 -16.64 -11.62
N SER A 23 15.59 -16.60 -12.72
CA SER A 23 16.13 -16.52 -14.08
C SER A 23 15.34 -15.49 -14.88
N PHE A 24 16.06 -14.64 -15.61
CA PHE A 24 15.53 -13.55 -16.43
C PHE A 24 16.20 -13.58 -17.80
N SER A 25 15.42 -13.35 -18.85
CA SER A 25 15.88 -13.33 -20.24
C SER A 25 15.04 -12.34 -21.06
N PRO A 26 15.53 -11.86 -22.22
CA PRO A 26 14.75 -11.01 -23.11
C PRO A 26 13.51 -11.75 -23.62
N VAL A 27 12.38 -11.05 -23.66
CA VAL A 27 11.12 -11.61 -24.15
C VAL A 27 11.05 -11.41 -25.67
N GLY A 28 11.58 -12.39 -26.41
CA GLY A 28 11.68 -12.37 -27.87
C GLY A 28 13.02 -11.82 -28.38
N GLU A 29 13.23 -11.87 -29.69
CA GLU A 29 14.56 -11.63 -30.30
C GLU A 29 14.79 -10.19 -30.79
N SER A 30 13.76 -9.34 -30.77
CA SER A 30 13.82 -7.96 -31.30
C SER A 30 14.80 -7.07 -30.54
N ASP A 31 15.37 -6.07 -31.22
CA ASP A 31 16.24 -5.06 -30.59
C ASP A 31 15.55 -4.33 -29.42
N GLU A 32 14.23 -4.15 -29.49
CA GLU A 32 13.46 -3.53 -28.41
C GLU A 32 13.38 -4.44 -27.17
N ALA A 33 13.14 -5.74 -27.37
CA ALA A 33 13.16 -6.72 -26.29
C ALA A 33 14.52 -6.79 -25.60
N ARG A 34 15.62 -6.71 -26.37
CA ARG A 34 16.99 -6.66 -25.85
C ARG A 34 17.27 -5.38 -25.07
N ARG A 35 16.83 -4.22 -25.59
CA ARG A 35 16.94 -2.93 -24.88
C ARG A 35 16.15 -2.93 -23.56
N GLU A 36 14.98 -3.55 -23.53
CA GLU A 36 14.20 -3.65 -22.28
C GLU A 36 14.87 -4.61 -21.29
N PHE A 37 15.44 -5.72 -21.77
CA PHE A 37 16.21 -6.62 -20.93
C PHE A 37 17.47 -5.96 -20.35
N ASP A 38 18.19 -5.16 -21.13
CA ASP A 38 19.33 -4.38 -20.65
C ASP A 38 18.94 -3.42 -19.51
N ARG A 39 17.73 -2.82 -19.59
CA ARG A 39 17.18 -2.02 -18.48
C ARG A 39 16.90 -2.87 -17.25
N GLN A 40 16.33 -4.06 -17.40
CA GLN A 40 16.12 -4.99 -16.28
C GLN A 40 17.44 -5.42 -15.63
N VAL A 41 18.47 -5.69 -16.44
CA VAL A 41 19.82 -6.01 -15.96
C VAL A 41 20.39 -4.86 -15.12
N LYS A 42 20.24 -3.60 -15.57
CA LYS A 42 20.64 -2.41 -14.79
C LYS A 42 19.91 -2.35 -13.45
N CYS A 43 18.61 -2.67 -13.40
CA CYS A 43 17.86 -2.72 -12.16
C CYS A 43 18.37 -3.84 -11.22
N LEU A 44 18.68 -5.04 -11.74
CA LEU A 44 19.27 -6.13 -10.95
C LEU A 44 20.64 -5.74 -10.39
N ILE A 45 21.47 -5.05 -11.18
CA ILE A 45 22.75 -4.50 -10.72
C ILE A 45 22.52 -3.49 -9.60
N ALA A 46 21.57 -2.58 -9.75
CA ALA A 46 21.25 -1.58 -8.74
C ALA A 46 20.70 -2.23 -7.44
N LEU A 47 19.87 -3.27 -7.54
CA LEU A 47 19.40 -4.04 -6.37
C LEU A 47 20.57 -4.68 -5.62
N ARG A 48 21.58 -5.19 -6.36
CA ARG A 48 22.80 -5.76 -5.78
C ARG A 48 23.66 -4.69 -5.10
N GLU A 49 23.84 -3.54 -5.73
CA GLU A 49 24.60 -2.41 -5.19
C GLU A 49 23.95 -1.83 -3.93
N GLN A 50 22.61 -1.88 -3.84
CA GLN A 50 21.85 -1.54 -2.65
C GLN A 50 21.81 -2.66 -1.59
N ASN A 51 22.53 -3.77 -1.83
CA ASN A 51 22.57 -4.94 -0.94
C ASN A 51 21.19 -5.59 -0.72
N LEU A 52 20.26 -5.48 -1.67
CA LEU A 52 18.93 -6.10 -1.63
C LEU A 52 18.95 -7.54 -2.20
N ILE A 53 19.95 -7.85 -3.02
CA ILE A 53 20.28 -9.21 -3.45
C ILE A 53 21.76 -9.51 -3.15
N PRO A 54 22.14 -10.77 -2.86
CA PRO A 54 23.50 -11.10 -2.46
C PRO A 54 24.56 -10.71 -3.51
N THR A 55 25.69 -10.17 -3.06
CA THR A 55 26.73 -9.62 -3.96
C THR A 55 27.29 -10.65 -4.96
N LYS A 56 27.32 -11.93 -4.58
CA LYS A 56 27.87 -13.03 -5.41
C LYS A 56 26.79 -13.92 -6.05
N SER A 57 25.50 -13.58 -5.94
CA SER A 57 24.42 -14.41 -6.48
C SER A 57 24.04 -14.08 -7.92
N LEU A 58 24.30 -12.86 -8.39
CA LEU A 58 23.87 -12.42 -9.71
C LEU A 58 24.89 -12.80 -10.79
N LEU A 59 24.49 -13.75 -11.64
CA LEU A 59 25.24 -14.23 -12.80
C LEU A 59 24.62 -13.64 -14.07
N PHE A 60 25.48 -13.31 -15.04
CA PHE A 60 25.05 -12.80 -16.34
C PHE A 60 25.54 -13.73 -17.45
N GLN A 61 24.65 -14.06 -18.36
CA GLN A 61 24.98 -14.64 -19.65
C GLN A 61 25.14 -13.51 -20.66
N ARG A 62 26.20 -13.59 -21.46
CA ARG A 62 26.52 -12.61 -22.49
C ARG A 62 26.74 -13.32 -23.81
N GLU A 63 26.32 -12.69 -24.88
CA GLU A 63 26.51 -13.18 -26.24
C GLU A 63 27.17 -12.11 -27.12
N PRO A 64 27.95 -12.53 -28.13
CA PRO A 64 28.55 -11.59 -29.08
C PRO A 64 27.46 -10.83 -29.84
N TYR A 65 27.61 -9.51 -29.95
CA TYR A 65 26.72 -8.67 -30.74
C TYR A 65 27.47 -7.48 -31.35
N GLY A 66 27.52 -7.42 -32.68
CA GLY A 66 28.34 -6.45 -33.40
C GLY A 66 29.82 -6.58 -33.02
N GLU A 67 30.45 -5.47 -32.65
CA GLU A 67 31.84 -5.44 -32.15
C GLU A 67 31.96 -5.65 -30.63
N GLY A 68 30.84 -5.90 -29.93
CA GLY A 68 30.78 -5.99 -28.47
C GLY A 68 30.02 -7.20 -27.94
N PHE A 69 29.50 -7.06 -26.72
CA PHE A 69 28.70 -8.08 -26.04
C PHE A 69 27.38 -7.48 -25.56
N GLU A 70 26.31 -8.26 -25.66
CA GLU A 70 25.01 -7.96 -25.05
C GLU A 70 24.67 -8.99 -23.97
N PHE A 71 23.80 -8.60 -23.05
CA PHE A 71 23.25 -9.53 -22.06
C PHE A 71 22.17 -10.39 -22.72
N SER A 72 22.33 -11.72 -22.67
CA SER A 72 21.33 -12.68 -23.15
C SER A 72 20.58 -13.39 -22.03
N GLY A 73 21.05 -13.27 -20.79
CA GLY A 73 20.37 -13.82 -19.62
C GLY A 73 20.96 -13.31 -18.29
N ALA A 74 20.16 -13.40 -17.24
CA ALA A 74 20.58 -13.14 -15.87
C ALA A 74 20.01 -14.21 -14.95
N ALA A 75 20.83 -14.76 -14.06
CA ALA A 75 20.44 -15.78 -13.10
C ALA A 75 20.84 -15.37 -11.69
N LEU A 76 20.00 -15.71 -10.72
CA LEU A 76 20.20 -15.39 -9.31
C LEU A 76 20.41 -16.68 -8.50
N VAL A 77 21.66 -16.94 -8.13
CA VAL A 77 22.07 -18.07 -7.28
C VAL A 77 21.89 -17.67 -5.82
N ARG A 78 20.66 -17.86 -5.29
CA ARG A 78 20.12 -17.49 -3.95
C ARG A 78 19.23 -16.24 -3.98
N GLY A 79 18.13 -16.27 -3.22
CA GLY A 79 17.09 -15.22 -3.18
C GLY A 79 17.52 -13.87 -2.58
N LEU A 80 16.57 -13.11 -2.03
CA LEU A 80 16.82 -11.77 -1.47
C LEU A 80 17.77 -11.81 -0.26
N THR A 81 18.48 -10.71 0.01
CA THR A 81 19.13 -10.52 1.31
C THR A 81 18.08 -10.18 2.38
N TYR A 82 18.48 -10.13 3.65
CA TYR A 82 17.60 -9.61 4.71
C TYR A 82 17.04 -8.21 4.42
N GLU A 83 17.87 -7.29 3.92
CA GLU A 83 17.41 -5.94 3.53
C GLU A 83 16.49 -5.98 2.30
N GLY A 84 16.74 -6.91 1.37
CA GLY A 84 15.87 -7.18 0.23
C GLY A 84 14.49 -7.69 0.65
N GLU A 85 14.44 -8.64 1.59
CA GLU A 85 13.19 -9.14 2.17
C GLU A 85 12.43 -8.00 2.87
N LEU A 86 13.11 -7.17 3.66
CA LEU A 86 12.48 -6.01 4.31
C LEU A 86 11.95 -4.97 3.30
N ALA A 87 12.68 -4.77 2.19
CA ALA A 87 12.25 -3.91 1.09
C ALA A 87 11.06 -4.51 0.33
N ALA A 88 11.02 -5.83 0.13
CA ALA A 88 9.92 -6.52 -0.51
C ALA A 88 8.67 -6.59 0.39
N ASP A 89 8.85 -6.80 1.70
CA ASP A 89 7.80 -6.62 2.73
C ASP A 89 7.23 -5.22 2.69
N ALA A 90 8.06 -4.23 2.38
CA ALA A 90 7.58 -2.87 2.23
C ALA A 90 6.65 -2.68 1.01
N LEU A 91 6.77 -3.56 0.01
CA LEU A 91 5.99 -3.58 -1.23
C LEU A 91 4.73 -4.45 -1.15
N ASP A 92 4.61 -5.33 -0.16
CA ASP A 92 3.38 -6.09 0.09
C ASP A 92 2.38 -5.21 0.83
N MET A 93 1.62 -4.42 0.06
CA MET A 93 0.34 -3.89 0.50
C MET A 93 -0.72 -5.00 0.29
N ALA A 94 -1.70 -5.09 1.19
CA ALA A 94 -2.71 -6.14 1.09
C ALA A 94 -3.56 -5.96 -0.20
N PRO A 95 -4.15 -7.03 -0.78
CA PRO A 95 -5.00 -6.93 -1.97
C PRO A 95 -6.12 -5.88 -1.87
N ALA A 96 -6.63 -5.65 -0.65
CA ALA A 96 -7.62 -4.61 -0.38
C ALA A 96 -7.11 -3.19 -0.66
N VAL A 97 -5.81 -2.93 -0.53
CA VAL A 97 -5.18 -1.63 -0.84
C VAL A 97 -5.18 -1.41 -2.35
N ASP A 98 -4.77 -2.42 -3.12
CA ASP A 98 -4.78 -2.33 -4.58
C ASP A 98 -6.21 -2.18 -5.11
N ALA A 99 -7.15 -3.00 -4.63
CA ALA A 99 -8.56 -2.93 -5.02
C ALA A 99 -9.21 -1.58 -4.66
N LEU A 100 -8.89 -1.01 -3.48
CA LEU A 100 -9.35 0.32 -3.13
C LEU A 100 -8.77 1.38 -4.06
N GLY A 101 -7.48 1.30 -4.41
CA GLY A 101 -6.84 2.22 -5.36
C GLY A 101 -7.56 2.27 -6.70
N ASP A 102 -7.94 1.11 -7.23
CA ASP A 102 -8.72 0.98 -8.46
C ASP A 102 -10.10 1.64 -8.31
N MET A 103 -10.81 1.35 -7.23
CA MET A 103 -12.14 1.91 -6.96
C MET A 103 -12.12 3.45 -6.81
N LEU A 104 -11.11 3.98 -6.13
CA LEU A 104 -10.93 5.43 -5.95
C LEU A 104 -10.52 6.16 -7.24
N SER A 105 -10.18 5.43 -8.31
CA SER A 105 -9.94 6.01 -9.63
C SER A 105 -11.23 6.49 -10.32
N HIS A 106 -12.40 6.13 -9.80
CA HIS A 106 -13.68 6.60 -10.31
C HIS A 106 -13.81 8.13 -10.14
N PRO A 107 -14.30 8.90 -11.14
CA PRO A 107 -14.34 10.38 -11.11
C PRO A 107 -15.02 10.97 -9.86
N GLY A 108 -16.04 10.29 -9.33
CA GLY A 108 -16.76 10.70 -8.12
C GLY A 108 -16.00 10.53 -6.80
N LEU A 109 -14.82 9.89 -6.81
CA LEU A 109 -14.04 9.54 -5.61
C LEU A 109 -12.58 10.06 -5.67
N LEU A 110 -12.23 10.84 -6.69
CA LEU A 110 -10.85 11.36 -6.86
C LEU A 110 -10.37 12.18 -5.67
N ALA A 111 -11.27 12.84 -4.95
CA ALA A 111 -10.94 13.58 -3.73
C ALA A 111 -10.37 12.66 -2.63
N CYS A 112 -10.83 11.42 -2.54
CA CYS A 112 -10.35 10.42 -1.57
C CYS A 112 -8.99 9.85 -1.96
N ARG A 113 -8.71 9.74 -3.26
CA ARG A 113 -7.51 9.11 -3.82
C ARG A 113 -6.20 9.78 -3.38
N ARG A 114 -6.21 11.11 -3.29
CA ARG A 114 -5.01 11.88 -2.93
C ARG A 114 -4.45 11.49 -1.56
N ASP A 115 -5.31 11.39 -0.55
CA ASP A 115 -4.88 11.06 0.81
C ASP A 115 -4.58 9.55 0.95
N PHE A 116 -5.23 8.71 0.14
CA PHE A 116 -4.89 7.29 0.00
C PHE A 116 -3.47 7.10 -0.53
N GLU A 117 -3.11 7.74 -1.65
CA GLU A 117 -1.79 7.61 -2.26
C GLU A 117 -0.67 8.10 -1.31
N ARG A 118 -0.92 9.20 -0.58
CA ARG A 118 -0.01 9.70 0.46
C ARG A 118 0.15 8.69 1.60
N ALA A 119 -0.92 8.03 2.00
CA ALA A 119 -0.88 7.03 3.06
C ALA A 119 0.03 5.85 2.66
N VAL A 120 -0.17 5.31 1.46
CA VAL A 120 0.62 4.19 0.93
C VAL A 120 2.09 4.57 0.73
N ALA A 121 2.36 5.74 0.15
CA ALA A 121 3.73 6.19 -0.12
C ALA A 121 4.56 6.43 1.16
N SER A 122 3.91 6.74 2.27
CA SER A 122 4.60 7.17 3.49
C SER A 122 4.84 6.06 4.51
N VAL A 123 4.34 4.84 4.29
CA VAL A 123 4.38 3.74 5.28
C VAL A 123 5.79 3.47 5.81
N ALA A 124 6.79 3.49 4.93
CA ALA A 124 8.17 3.17 5.28
C ALA A 124 8.99 4.39 5.74
N SER A 125 8.68 5.59 5.22
CA SER A 125 9.46 6.81 5.43
C SER A 125 8.94 7.69 6.56
N ASP A 126 7.62 7.76 6.74
CA ASP A 126 6.95 8.54 7.78
C ASP A 126 5.68 7.81 8.27
N PRO A 127 5.83 6.87 9.21
CA PRO A 127 4.72 6.09 9.75
C PRO A 127 3.59 6.95 10.36
N SER A 128 3.94 8.07 11.00
CA SER A 128 2.97 9.01 11.57
C SER A 128 2.15 9.68 10.48
N HIS A 129 2.80 10.15 9.42
CA HIS A 129 2.11 10.75 8.28
C HIS A 129 1.23 9.73 7.55
N ALA A 130 1.72 8.50 7.34
CA ALA A 130 0.95 7.43 6.71
C ALA A 130 -0.38 7.17 7.43
N ILE A 131 -0.36 7.13 8.76
CA ILE A 131 -1.56 6.93 9.59
C ILE A 131 -2.51 8.13 9.53
N ALA A 132 -1.97 9.36 9.57
CA ALA A 132 -2.80 10.56 9.45
C ALA A 132 -3.50 10.63 8.08
N ALA A 133 -2.79 10.26 7.01
CA ALA A 133 -3.33 10.17 5.66
C ALA A 133 -4.36 9.04 5.52
N ALA A 134 -4.14 7.87 6.15
CA ALA A 134 -5.12 6.79 6.19
C ALA A 134 -6.42 7.21 6.89
N SER A 135 -6.30 7.90 8.03
CA SER A 135 -7.46 8.47 8.74
C SER A 135 -8.24 9.46 7.86
N SER A 136 -7.54 10.36 7.17
CA SER A 136 -8.13 11.34 6.25
C SER A 136 -8.79 10.68 5.03
N THR A 137 -8.25 9.56 4.57
CA THR A 137 -8.83 8.73 3.51
C THR A 137 -10.19 8.19 3.93
N LEU A 138 -10.29 7.58 5.12
CA LEU A 138 -11.57 7.09 5.64
C LEU A 138 -12.59 8.22 5.82
N GLU A 139 -12.17 9.36 6.36
CA GLU A 139 -13.07 10.52 6.52
C GLU A 139 -13.62 10.98 5.17
N SER A 140 -12.77 11.03 4.15
CA SER A 140 -13.17 11.41 2.79
C SER A 140 -14.11 10.40 2.16
N VAL A 141 -13.86 9.09 2.33
CA VAL A 141 -14.75 8.01 1.85
C VAL A 141 -16.13 8.11 2.52
N CYS A 142 -16.18 8.24 3.85
CA CYS A 142 -17.42 8.42 4.58
C CYS A 142 -18.20 9.65 4.09
N LYS A 143 -17.52 10.79 3.91
CA LYS A 143 -18.15 12.02 3.38
C LYS A 143 -18.69 11.83 1.96
N ALA A 144 -17.95 11.15 1.09
CA ALA A 144 -18.39 10.86 -0.27
C ALA A 144 -19.67 10.01 -0.26
N ILE A 145 -19.72 8.95 0.56
CA ILE A 145 -20.90 8.09 0.71
C ILE A 145 -22.09 8.88 1.26
N LEU A 146 -21.92 9.63 2.36
CA LEU A 146 -23.00 10.44 2.95
C LEU A 146 -23.54 11.47 1.96
N SER A 147 -22.65 12.12 1.19
CA SER A 147 -23.03 13.08 0.15
C SER A 147 -23.84 12.42 -0.97
N GLN A 148 -23.38 11.27 -1.49
CA GLN A 148 -24.10 10.52 -2.52
C GLN A 148 -25.48 10.03 -2.03
N ARG A 149 -25.58 9.62 -0.76
CA ARG A 149 -26.83 9.21 -0.10
C ARG A 149 -27.70 10.37 0.37
N ARG A 150 -27.27 11.63 0.14
CA ARG A 150 -27.97 12.86 0.57
C ARG A 150 -28.29 12.85 2.06
N ARG A 151 -27.40 12.32 2.88
CA ARG A 151 -27.51 12.31 4.35
C ARG A 151 -26.75 13.50 4.94
N PRO A 152 -27.25 14.11 6.03
CA PRO A 152 -26.56 15.20 6.70
C PRO A 152 -25.24 14.71 7.30
N PHE A 153 -24.24 15.59 7.32
CA PHE A 153 -23.01 15.32 8.06
C PHE A 153 -23.25 15.50 9.56
N PRO A 154 -22.53 14.75 10.41
CA PRO A 154 -22.52 15.00 11.85
C PRO A 154 -21.90 16.37 12.17
N SER A 155 -22.23 16.91 13.34
CA SER A 155 -21.68 18.18 13.83
C SER A 155 -20.17 18.12 14.04
N ASP A 156 -19.68 17.03 14.64
CA ASP A 156 -18.26 16.66 14.64
C ASP A 156 -17.97 15.78 13.41
N GLN A 157 -17.07 16.22 12.54
CA GLN A 157 -16.68 15.50 11.33
C GLN A 157 -15.37 14.71 11.50
N SER A 158 -15.01 14.35 12.74
CA SER A 158 -13.98 13.35 12.99
C SER A 158 -14.42 11.97 12.48
N ILE A 159 -13.45 11.07 12.26
CA ILE A 159 -13.72 9.75 11.69
C ILE A 159 -14.78 8.93 12.45
N GLN A 160 -14.84 9.00 13.78
CA GLN A 160 -15.78 8.19 14.56
C GLN A 160 -17.26 8.57 14.30
N PRO A 161 -17.68 9.84 14.46
CA PRO A 161 -19.02 10.29 14.06
C PRO A 161 -19.33 10.01 12.59
N LEU A 162 -18.39 10.29 11.69
CA LEU A 162 -18.58 10.05 10.25
C LEU A 162 -18.83 8.57 9.96
N MET A 163 -18.05 7.68 10.56
CA MET A 163 -18.20 6.23 10.40
C MET A 163 -19.57 5.78 10.90
N LYS A 164 -19.99 6.24 12.07
CA LYS A 164 -21.29 5.90 12.65
C LYS A 164 -22.45 6.30 11.74
N GLU A 165 -22.46 7.53 11.25
CA GLU A 165 -23.52 8.00 10.35
C GLU A 165 -23.46 7.32 8.98
N THR A 166 -22.26 7.00 8.48
CA THR A 166 -22.07 6.25 7.23
C THR A 166 -22.63 4.84 7.34
N MET A 167 -22.31 4.11 8.42
CA MET A 167 -22.84 2.77 8.67
C MET A 167 -24.37 2.79 8.77
N LYS A 168 -24.96 3.78 9.44
CA LYS A 168 -26.43 3.96 9.46
C LYS A 168 -26.99 4.25 8.07
N ALA A 169 -26.36 5.14 7.29
CA ALA A 169 -26.80 5.50 5.96
C ALA A 169 -26.80 4.31 4.97
N LEU A 170 -25.92 3.34 5.21
CA LEU A 170 -25.81 2.09 4.46
C LEU A 170 -26.63 0.95 5.05
N ASP A 171 -27.36 1.16 6.15
CA ASP A 171 -28.05 0.10 6.90
C ASP A 171 -27.10 -1.05 7.27
N LEU A 172 -25.98 -0.67 7.87
CA LEU A 172 -24.90 -1.50 8.39
C LEU A 172 -24.67 -1.25 9.88
N ALA A 173 -25.59 -0.56 10.56
CA ALA A 173 -25.47 -0.32 11.99
C ALA A 173 -25.49 -1.67 12.73
N PRO A 174 -24.52 -1.97 13.63
CA PRO A 174 -24.46 -3.26 14.30
C PRO A 174 -25.75 -3.60 15.07
N GLU A 175 -26.42 -2.60 15.64
CA GLU A 175 -27.72 -2.76 16.31
C GLU A 175 -28.84 -3.30 15.40
N ASN A 176 -28.74 -3.12 14.08
CA ASN A 176 -29.73 -3.60 13.13
C ASN A 176 -29.45 -5.05 12.65
N ALA A 177 -28.29 -5.61 12.97
CA ALA A 177 -27.93 -6.96 12.55
C ALA A 177 -28.69 -8.01 13.38
N ALA A 178 -29.42 -8.90 12.70
CA ALA A 178 -30.15 -10.00 13.33
C ALA A 178 -29.22 -11.06 13.91
N GLU A 179 -28.15 -11.39 13.17
CA GLU A 179 -27.15 -12.38 13.56
C GLU A 179 -26.03 -11.75 14.39
N ASP A 180 -25.66 -12.40 15.49
CA ASP A 180 -24.62 -11.94 16.41
C ASP A 180 -23.24 -11.89 15.75
N GLU A 181 -22.96 -12.83 14.85
CA GLU A 181 -21.73 -12.94 14.07
C GLU A 181 -21.57 -11.73 13.15
N ILE A 182 -22.63 -11.38 12.41
CA ILE A 182 -22.65 -10.19 11.54
C ILE A 182 -22.48 -8.93 12.37
N ARG A 183 -23.15 -8.84 13.53
CA ARG A 183 -23.01 -7.72 14.45
C ARG A 183 -21.56 -7.51 14.88
N ARG A 184 -20.83 -8.59 15.19
CA ARG A 184 -19.41 -8.53 15.57
C ARG A 184 -18.53 -8.04 14.41
N VAL A 185 -18.78 -8.50 13.19
CA VAL A 185 -18.03 -8.05 12.00
C VAL A 185 -18.24 -6.56 11.75
N LEU A 186 -19.49 -6.09 11.77
CA LEU A 186 -19.81 -4.67 11.60
C LEU A 186 -19.21 -3.81 12.74
N GLY A 187 -19.28 -4.30 13.97
CA GLY A 187 -18.62 -3.68 15.12
C GLY A 187 -17.11 -3.57 14.92
N ALA A 188 -16.46 -4.60 14.35
CA ALA A 188 -15.03 -4.57 14.06
C ALA A 188 -14.66 -3.48 13.02
N VAL A 189 -15.46 -3.30 11.97
CA VAL A 189 -15.26 -2.21 10.99
C VAL A 189 -15.31 -0.84 11.66
N GLY A 190 -16.31 -0.60 12.52
CA GLY A 190 -16.41 0.64 13.29
C GLY A 190 -15.21 0.85 14.23
N ASN A 191 -14.76 -0.22 14.88
CA ASN A 191 -13.60 -0.18 15.77
C ASN A 191 -12.28 0.10 15.04
N ILE A 192 -12.09 -0.42 13.82
CA ILE A 192 -10.92 -0.10 12.98
C ILE A 192 -10.86 1.40 12.69
N ALA A 193 -11.98 2.00 12.28
CA ALA A 193 -12.06 3.43 12.03
C ALA A 193 -11.74 4.27 13.28
N ALA A 194 -12.26 3.85 14.43
CA ALA A 194 -11.98 4.45 15.72
C ALA A 194 -10.50 4.35 16.11
N ALA A 195 -9.88 3.19 15.90
CA ALA A 195 -8.47 2.95 16.20
C ALA A 195 -7.55 3.81 15.32
N VAL A 196 -7.79 3.85 14.01
CA VAL A 196 -7.04 4.70 13.07
C VAL A 196 -7.18 6.19 13.42
N GLY A 197 -8.38 6.64 13.79
CA GLY A 197 -8.62 8.01 14.29
C GLY A 197 -7.85 8.33 15.57
N THR A 198 -7.82 7.40 16.52
CA THR A 198 -7.09 7.57 17.79
C THR A 198 -5.59 7.67 17.54
N LEU A 199 -5.05 6.85 16.62
CA LEU A 199 -3.64 6.93 16.26
C LEU A 199 -3.28 8.28 15.64
N ARG A 200 -4.16 8.86 14.79
CA ARG A 200 -3.99 10.23 14.28
C ARG A 200 -3.92 11.25 15.41
N THR A 201 -4.83 11.20 16.38
CA THR A 201 -4.89 12.20 17.45
C THR A 201 -3.71 12.10 18.40
N LYS A 202 -3.27 10.88 18.74
CA LYS A 202 -2.18 10.67 19.71
C LYS A 202 -0.78 10.80 19.09
N TYR A 203 -0.62 10.51 17.81
CA TYR A 203 0.69 10.42 17.16
C TYR A 203 0.83 11.29 15.90
N GLY A 204 -0.20 12.08 15.57
CA GLY A 204 -0.16 13.11 14.55
C GLY A 204 0.71 14.29 15.00
N THR A 205 1.36 14.94 14.03
CA THR A 205 2.39 15.97 14.21
C THR A 205 1.91 17.28 14.85
N ALA A 206 0.65 17.37 15.32
CA ALA A 206 -0.03 18.62 15.64
C ALA A 206 0.10 19.10 17.10
N HIS A 207 0.63 18.30 18.03
CA HIS A 207 0.82 18.73 19.42
C HIS A 207 2.23 18.39 19.93
N GLY A 208 2.90 19.40 20.52
CA GLY A 208 4.26 19.32 21.05
C GLY A 208 4.46 18.13 22.00
N ARG A 209 5.60 17.46 21.86
CA ARG A 209 5.83 16.12 22.43
C ARG A 209 6.38 16.20 23.85
N THR A 210 5.85 15.36 24.75
CA THR A 210 6.47 14.99 26.03
C THR A 210 7.29 13.70 25.88
N ASN A 211 8.34 13.53 26.70
CA ASN A 211 9.45 12.57 26.50
C ASN A 211 9.12 11.05 26.66
N GLU A 212 7.86 10.63 26.77
CA GLU A 212 7.51 9.27 27.27
C GLU A 212 6.75 8.35 26.31
N HIS A 213 6.76 8.58 24.98
CA HIS A 213 5.99 7.75 24.04
C HIS A 213 6.84 6.88 23.12
N THR A 214 6.47 5.59 23.03
CA THR A 214 7.03 4.66 22.04
C THR A 214 6.66 5.14 20.63
N PRO A 215 7.63 5.35 19.72
CA PRO A 215 7.34 5.86 18.38
C PRO A 215 6.58 4.82 17.54
N LEU A 216 5.72 5.30 16.64
CA LEU A 216 5.08 4.44 15.65
C LEU A 216 6.11 3.94 14.65
N THR A 217 6.07 2.64 14.34
CA THR A 217 6.96 2.00 13.37
C THR A 217 6.23 1.78 12.05
N SER A 218 6.99 1.43 11.01
CA SER A 218 6.43 1.08 9.69
C SER A 218 5.44 -0.10 9.74
N ILE A 219 5.57 -1.00 10.71
CA ILE A 219 4.63 -2.12 10.92
C ILE A 219 3.26 -1.59 11.35
N HIS A 220 3.22 -0.66 12.31
CA HIS A 220 1.96 -0.05 12.76
C HIS A 220 1.29 0.74 11.63
N ALA A 221 2.08 1.50 10.86
CA ALA A 221 1.57 2.23 9.71
C ALA A 221 1.02 1.30 8.61
N ARG A 222 1.74 0.22 8.30
CA ARG A 222 1.30 -0.78 7.31
C ARG A 222 -0.02 -1.42 7.71
N PHE A 223 -0.14 -1.83 8.97
CA PHE A 223 -1.40 -2.38 9.48
C PHE A 223 -2.54 -1.36 9.37
N ALA A 224 -2.31 -0.11 9.80
CA ALA A 224 -3.33 0.93 9.74
C ALA A 224 -3.78 1.24 8.30
N VAL A 225 -2.86 1.31 7.34
CA VAL A 225 -3.19 1.52 5.92
C VAL A 225 -3.95 0.33 5.34
N ASN A 226 -3.54 -0.90 5.64
CA ASN A 226 -4.25 -2.10 5.19
C ASN A 226 -5.66 -2.20 5.80
N ALA A 227 -5.80 -1.93 7.10
CA ALA A 227 -7.08 -1.96 7.80
C ALA A 227 -8.02 -0.84 7.31
N MET A 228 -7.47 0.36 7.07
CA MET A 228 -8.19 1.43 6.39
C MET A 228 -8.69 0.97 5.02
N ALA A 229 -7.84 0.34 4.23
CA ALA A 229 -8.20 -0.06 2.88
C ALA A 229 -9.34 -1.09 2.87
N ALA A 230 -9.23 -2.12 3.72
CA ALA A 230 -10.29 -3.11 3.88
C ALA A 230 -11.62 -2.48 4.33
N GLY A 231 -11.59 -1.57 5.31
CA GLY A 231 -12.80 -0.89 5.79
C GLY A 231 -13.43 0.02 4.74
N ALA A 232 -12.61 0.83 4.04
CA ALA A 232 -13.09 1.71 2.99
C ALA A 232 -13.68 0.94 1.80
N LEU A 233 -13.03 -0.14 1.38
CA LEU A 233 -13.50 -0.99 0.29
C LEU A 233 -14.85 -1.62 0.65
N PHE A 234 -14.98 -2.20 1.84
CA PHE A 234 -16.25 -2.77 2.33
C PHE A 234 -17.40 -1.75 2.31
N LEU A 235 -17.14 -0.50 2.75
CA LEU A 235 -18.15 0.56 2.74
C LEU A 235 -18.55 0.96 1.33
N LEU A 236 -17.58 1.12 0.43
CA LEU A 236 -17.85 1.53 -0.95
C LEU A 236 -18.57 0.43 -1.73
N GLU A 237 -18.17 -0.84 -1.59
CA GLU A 237 -18.88 -1.98 -2.18
C GLU A 237 -20.32 -2.07 -1.67
N SER A 238 -20.51 -1.91 -0.36
CA SER A 238 -21.85 -1.84 0.25
C SER A 238 -22.67 -0.66 -0.28
N ALA A 239 -22.00 0.45 -0.62
CA ALA A 239 -22.65 1.63 -1.17
C ALA A 239 -23.05 1.47 -2.65
N ILE A 240 -22.36 0.63 -3.41
CA ILE A 240 -22.71 0.30 -4.80
C ILE A 240 -23.84 -0.72 -4.87
N ASN A 241 -23.81 -1.72 -3.98
CA ASN A 241 -24.74 -2.84 -4.00
C ASN A 241 -26.13 -2.54 -3.38
N LYS A 242 -26.36 -1.32 -2.90
CA LYS A 242 -27.63 -0.86 -2.30
C LYS A 242 -28.10 0.43 -2.94
#